data_AF-A0A336N8C4-F1
#
_entry.id   AF-A0A336N8C4-F1
#
_cell.length_a   1.000
_cell.length_b   1.000
_cell.length_c   1.000
_cell.angle_alpha   90.00
_cell.angle_beta   90.00
_cell.angle_gamma   90.00
#
_symmetry.space_group_name_H-M   'P 1'
#
loop_
_entity.id
_entity.type
_entity.pdbx_description
1 polymer ?
#
loop_
_entity_poly.entity_id
_entity_poly.type
_entity_poly.pdbx_seq_one_letter_code
_entity_poly.pdbx_strand_id
1 'polypeptide(L)' 'MDSLQSIKAQLINQINALQFDQNQKIAVCSAQVKCHMNVLGWLKAQQHYPQFYFKLQDTERSFVGVGRFVHLHS' A
#
# COMPACT_ATOMS: atom_id res chain seq x y z
N MET A 1 -13.32 -11.92 -0.80
CA MET A 1 -12.16 -11.62 0.09
C MET A 1 -10.82 -11.91 -0.59
N ASP A 2 -10.84 -12.46 -1.81
CA ASP A 2 -9.69 -13.11 -2.45
C ASP A 2 -8.69 -12.13 -3.07
N SER A 3 -9.16 -10.96 -3.52
CA SER A 3 -8.32 -9.97 -4.20
C SER A 3 -7.24 -9.37 -3.29
N LEU A 4 -7.56 -9.05 -2.02
CA LEU A 4 -6.57 -8.48 -1.08
C LEU A 4 -5.54 -9.51 -0.62
N GLN A 5 -5.95 -10.75 -0.41
CA GLN A 5 -5.02 -11.83 -0.07
C GLN A 5 -4.09 -12.14 -1.25
N SER A 6 -4.62 -12.12 -2.47
CA SER A 6 -3.81 -12.25 -3.68
C SER A 6 -2.80 -11.11 -3.82
N ILE A 7 -3.21 -9.85 -3.61
CA ILE A 7 -2.30 -8.69 -3.59
C ILE A 7 -1.20 -8.89 -2.54
N LYS A 8 -1.58 -9.28 -1.31
CA LYS A 8 -0.63 -9.49 -0.22
C LYS A 8 0.41 -10.54 -0.59
N ALA A 9 -0.01 -11.68 -1.16
CA ALA A 9 0.89 -12.73 -1.59
C ALA A 9 1.85 -12.24 -2.70
N GLN A 10 1.34 -11.50 -3.70
CA GLN A 10 2.16 -10.94 -4.77
C GLN A 10 3.22 -9.96 -4.24
N LEU A 11 2.83 -9.07 -3.32
CA LEU A 11 3.75 -8.12 -2.70
C LEU A 11 4.81 -8.81 -1.84
N ILE A 12 4.42 -9.81 -1.03
CA ILE A 12 5.38 -10.61 -0.23
C ILE A 12 6.40 -11.29 -1.14
N ASN A 13 5.97 -11.88 -2.25
CA ASN A 13 6.87 -12.53 -3.19
C ASN A 13 7.85 -11.53 -3.82
N GLN A 14 7.39 -10.33 -4.19
CA GLN A 14 8.28 -9.28 -4.69
C GLN A 14 9.29 -8.85 -3.63
N ILE A 15 8.86 -8.63 -2.38
CA ILE A 15 9.74 -8.25 -1.27
C ILE A 15 10.82 -9.32 -1.04
N ASN A 16 10.44 -10.60 -1.02
CA ASN A 16 11.37 -11.70 -0.80
C ASN A 16 12.37 -11.88 -1.95
N ALA A 17 12.00 -11.46 -3.16
CA ALA A 17 12.87 -11.49 -4.33
C ALA A 17 13.80 -10.27 -4.44
N LEU A 18 13.63 -9.24 -3.59
CA LEU A 18 14.50 -8.07 -3.62
C LEU A 18 15.92 -8.45 -3.18
N GLN A 19 16.87 -8.16 -4.06
CA GLN A 19 18.29 -8.15 -3.75
C GLN A 19 18.76 -6.71 -3.76
N PHE A 20 19.28 -6.22 -2.64
CA PHE A 20 19.83 -4.87 -2.55
C PHE A 20 21.29 -4.91 -2.97
N ASP A 21 21.61 -4.28 -4.09
CA ASP A 21 22.99 -3.92 -4.40
C ASP A 21 23.44 -2.79 -3.46
N GLN A 22 24.76 -2.66 -3.24
CA GLN A 22 25.36 -1.69 -2.31
C GLN A 22 24.96 -0.23 -2.61
N ASN A 23 24.55 0.06 -3.84
CA ASN A 23 24.12 1.40 -4.27
C ASN A 23 22.60 1.64 -4.16
N GLN A 24 21.78 0.60 -3.96
CA GLN A 24 20.32 0.76 -3.94
C GLN A 24 19.79 0.96 -2.52
N LYS A 25 19.36 2.19 -2.22
CA LYS A 25 18.85 2.56 -0.89
C LYS A 25 17.33 2.43 -0.73
N ILE A 26 16.60 2.39 -1.85
CA ILE A 26 15.12 2.36 -1.87
C ILE A 26 14.65 1.37 -2.94
N ALA A 27 13.66 0.56 -2.60
CA ALA A 27 12.96 -0.33 -3.52
C ALA A 27 11.45 -0.12 -3.40
N VAL A 28 10.73 -0.36 -4.50
CA VAL A 28 9.26 -0.23 -4.58
C VAL A 28 8.68 -1.55 -5.07
N CYS A 29 7.74 -2.12 -4.31
CA CYS A 29 6.93 -3.25 -4.74
C CYS A 29 5.51 -2.77 -5.02
N SER A 30 4.90 -3.25 -6.11
CA SER A 30 3.57 -2.82 -6.52
C SER A 30 2.75 -3.98 -7.07
N ALA A 31 1.45 -3.96 -6.83
CA ALA A 31 0.51 -4.92 -7.38
C ALA A 31 -0.76 -4.17 -7.79
N GLN A 32 -1.36 -4.61 -8.89
CA GLN A 32 -2.63 -4.07 -9.38
C GLN A 32 -3.67 -5.17 -9.37
N VAL A 33 -4.88 -4.83 -8.91
CA VAL A 33 -6.02 -5.73 -8.99
C VAL A 33 -7.26 -4.97 -9.44
N LYS A 34 -8.15 -5.66 -10.14
CA LYS A 34 -9.53 -5.20 -10.33
C LYS A 34 -10.36 -5.80 -9.20
N CYS A 35 -10.79 -4.96 -8.26
CA CYS A 35 -11.71 -5.38 -7.21
C CYS A 35 -12.63 -4.22 -6.80
N HIS A 36 -13.83 -4.57 -6.34
CA HIS A 36 -14.71 -3.62 -5.67
C HIS A 36 -14.47 -3.74 -4.17
N MET A 37 -13.91 -2.70 -3.54
CA MET A 37 -13.63 -2.72 -2.11
C MET A 37 -14.05 -1.42 -1.44
N ASN A 38 -14.61 -1.51 -0.24
CA ASN A 38 -14.74 -0.37 0.66
C ASN A 38 -13.37 -0.06 1.28
N VAL A 39 -12.55 0.72 0.58
CA VAL A 39 -11.17 1.02 0.97
C VAL A 39 -11.11 1.74 2.32
N LEU A 40 -12.06 2.66 2.60
CA LEU A 40 -12.13 3.37 3.88
C LEU A 40 -12.49 2.43 5.03
N GLY A 41 -13.45 1.52 4.82
CA GLY A 41 -13.78 0.48 5.79
C GLY A 41 -12.61 -0.45 6.07
N TRP A 42 -11.87 -0.84 5.03
CA TRP A 42 -10.65 -1.64 5.16
C TRP A 42 -9.58 -0.90 5.98
N LEU A 43 -9.36 0.40 5.72
CA LEU A 43 -8.38 1.20 6.44
C LEU A 43 -8.72 1.29 7.94
N LYS A 44 -9.99 1.57 8.27
CA LYS A 44 -10.47 1.65 9.67
C LYS A 44 -10.30 0.33 10.45
N ALA A 45 -10.27 -0.80 9.77
CA ALA A 45 -10.04 -2.11 10.40
C ALA A 45 -8.56 -2.39 10.70
N GLN A 46 -7.63 -1.60 10.16
CA GLN A 46 -6.20 -1.78 10.40
C GLN A 46 -5.84 -1.32 11.82
N GLN A 47 -4.95 -2.05 12.48
CA GLN A 47 -4.43 -1.72 13.81
C GLN A 47 -3.19 -0.81 13.78
N HIS A 48 -2.60 -0.62 12.60
CA HIS A 48 -1.35 0.12 12.41
C HIS A 48 -1.62 1.61 12.18
N TYR A 49 -0.77 2.46 12.76
CA TYR A 49 -0.80 3.92 12.61
C TYR A 49 0.60 4.47 12.24
N PRO A 50 0.68 5.64 11.58
CA PRO A 50 -0.42 6.50 11.13
C PRO A 50 -1.24 5.90 9.97
N GLN A 51 -2.47 6.39 9.81
CA GLN A 51 -3.38 6.06 8.72
C GLN A 51 -3.75 7.34 7.95
N PHE A 52 -3.75 7.27 6.63
CA PHE A 52 -4.08 8.39 5.75
C PHE A 52 -5.13 7.95 4.72
N TYR A 53 -6.15 8.77 4.53
CA TYR A 53 -7.18 8.60 3.52
C TYR A 53 -7.36 9.89 2.74
N PHE A 54 -7.36 9.79 1.41
CA PHE A 54 -7.58 10.93 0.53
C PHE A 54 -8.49 10.52 -0.63
N LYS A 55 -9.62 11.21 -0.78
CA LYS A 55 -10.54 11.04 -1.91
C LYS A 55 -10.44 12.26 -2.82
N LEU A 56 -10.18 12.02 -4.11
CA LEU A 56 -10.23 13.09 -5.10
C LEU A 56 -11.67 13.55 -5.27
N GLN A 57 -11.89 14.86 -5.25
CA GLN A 57 -13.19 15.45 -5.57
C GLN A 57 -13.61 15.03 -7.00
N ASP A 58 -14.90 14.85 -7.19
CA ASP A 58 -15.52 14.52 -8.48
C ASP A 58 -15.03 13.23 -9.16
N THR A 59 -14.39 12.32 -8.41
CA THR A 59 -14.02 10.99 -8.92
C THR A 59 -14.28 9.87 -7.92
N GLU A 60 -14.33 8.64 -8.42
CA GLU A 60 -14.31 7.43 -7.59
C GLU A 60 -12.90 7.02 -7.14
N ARG A 61 -11.87 7.85 -7.41
CA ARG A 61 -10.49 7.55 -7.03
C ARG A 61 -10.24 7.95 -5.58
N SER A 62 -9.71 7.00 -4.83
CA SER A 62 -9.27 7.20 -3.44
C SER A 62 -7.87 6.62 -3.27
N PHE A 63 -7.09 7.25 -2.40
CA PHE A 63 -5.77 6.82 -1.98
C PHE A 63 -5.79 6.54 -0.49
N VAL A 64 -5.10 5.47 -0.10
CA VAL A 64 -4.91 5.13 1.31
C VAL A 64 -3.47 4.79 1.60
N GLY A 65 -3.01 5.19 2.78
CA GLY A 65 -1.70 4.86 3.31
C GLY A 65 -1.84 4.36 4.74
N VAL A 66 -1.06 3.35 5.10
CA VAL A 66 -0.96 2.84 6.47
C VAL A 66 0.49 2.49 6.76
N GLY A 67 0.97 2.89 7.94
CA GLY A 67 2.33 2.59 8.39
C GLY A 67 3.20 3.84 8.55
N ARG A 68 4.47 3.62 8.89
CA ARG A 68 5.42 4.68 9.27
C ARG A 68 5.96 5.40 8.04
N PHE A 69 5.86 6.72 8.05
CA PHE A 69 6.59 7.58 7.11
C PHE A 69 7.99 7.88 7.65
N VAL A 70 8.98 7.94 6.77
CA VAL A 70 10.24 8.63 7.06
C VAL A 70 9.95 10.11 6.91
N HIS A 71 10.19 10.92 7.94
CA HIS A 71 10.02 12.37 7.87
C HIS A 71 10.96 12.92 6.78
N LEU A 72 10.37 13.46 5.71
CA LEU A 72 11.10 14.24 4.73
C LEU A 72 11.27 15.65 5.31
N HIS A 73 12.48 15.97 5.76
CA HIS A 73 12.85 17.36 6.03
C HIS A 73 12.89 18.09 4.69
N SER A 74 11.99 19.06 4.53
CA SER A 74 11.95 20.02 3.42
C SER A 74 13.08 21.05 3.53
#